data_AF-A0A1V5K5F4-F1
#
_entry.id   AF-A0A1V5K5F4-F1
#
_cell.length_a   1.000
_cell.length_b   1.000
_cell.length_c   1.000
_cell.angle_alpha   90.00
_cell.angle_beta   90.00
_cell.angle_gamma   90.00
#
_symmetry.space_group_name_H-M   'P 1'
#
loop_
_entity.id
_entity.type
_entity.pdbx_description
1 polymer ?
#
loop_
_entity_poly.entity_id
_entity_poly.type
_entity_poly.pdbx_seq_one_letter_code
_entity_poly.pdbx_strand_id
1 'polypeptide(L)'
;MPVPSQNVLTIFRKFSLFYCGKWAKDRRLAIARLVARGDLIKVNVDGVPQSLYMRACDETTLQATLEAASEAEAGGAGEMVALSPLDNLLWDRALVRALFGFDYVWELYKPAAQRQYGHYVLPVLAGERFVARFQPARDGDSGAIVVENWWWEPDVKPTRALRAAAERCVERIAECGGAPGVRFAKGW
;
A
#
# COMPACT_ATOMS: atom_id res chain seq x y z
N MET A 1 -40.17 -33.03 11.88
CA MET A 1 -41.21 -32.03 12.18
C MET A 1 -40.67 -31.05 13.23
N PRO A 2 -41.17 -29.82 13.34
CA PRO A 2 -41.16 -28.71 12.38
C PRO A 2 -40.34 -27.51 12.93
N VAL A 3 -40.02 -26.56 12.04
CA VAL A 3 -39.63 -25.19 12.42
C VAL A 3 -40.89 -24.42 12.84
N PRO A 4 -40.83 -23.54 13.85
CA PRO A 4 -41.41 -22.20 13.67
C PRO A 4 -40.51 -21.10 14.30
N SER A 5 -40.07 -20.13 13.49
CA SER A 5 -40.65 -18.77 13.35
C SER A 5 -40.09 -17.80 14.40
N GLN A 6 -39.11 -16.97 14.05
CA GLN A 6 -39.26 -15.60 13.53
C GLN A 6 -39.55 -14.53 14.60
N ASN A 7 -38.82 -13.41 14.45
CA ASN A 7 -39.05 -12.04 14.96
C ASN A 7 -38.46 -11.79 16.37
N VAL A 8 -37.66 -10.76 16.68
CA VAL A 8 -37.35 -9.42 16.11
C VAL A 8 -35.94 -9.06 16.70
N LEU A 9 -34.96 -8.43 16.04
CA LEU A 9 -34.85 -6.97 15.89
C LEU A 9 -33.70 -6.59 14.95
N THR A 10 -34.07 -5.82 13.93
CA THR A 10 -33.22 -5.02 13.04
C THR A 10 -32.32 -4.07 13.82
N ILE A 11 -31.01 -4.12 13.58
CA ILE A 11 -30.12 -2.96 13.73
C ILE A 11 -29.22 -2.88 12.48
N PHE A 12 -29.52 -1.92 11.61
CA PHE A 12 -28.63 -1.45 10.55
C PHE A 12 -27.65 -0.42 11.14
N ARG A 13 -26.34 -0.56 10.85
CA ARG A 13 -25.43 0.45 10.22
C ARG A 13 -23.97 0.18 10.59
N LYS A 14 -23.17 -0.19 9.59
CA LYS A 14 -22.16 0.64 8.87
C LYS A 14 -20.77 0.48 9.49
N PHE A 15 -19.86 -0.19 8.76
CA PHE A 15 -18.51 0.29 8.50
C PHE A 15 -17.95 -0.42 7.25
N SER A 16 -17.97 0.33 6.14
CA SER A 16 -17.00 0.36 5.03
C SER A 16 -16.55 -0.93 4.34
N LEU A 17 -17.47 -1.66 3.70
CA LEU A 17 -17.24 -2.03 2.30
C LEU A 17 -17.63 -0.82 1.43
N PHE A 18 -16.98 -0.60 0.29
CA PHE A 18 -17.48 0.32 -0.73
C PHE A 18 -18.96 0.03 -1.01
N TYR A 19 -19.87 0.84 -0.47
CA TYR A 19 -21.32 0.67 -0.61
C TYR A 19 -21.71 1.09 -2.01
N CYS A 20 -21.72 0.11 -2.90
CA CYS A 20 -22.07 0.25 -4.31
C CYS A 20 -23.55 -0.15 -4.51
N GLY A 21 -24.45 0.33 -3.66
CA GLY A 21 -25.85 -0.13 -3.61
C GLY A 21 -26.72 0.28 -4.82
N LYS A 22 -26.35 1.35 -5.52
CA LYS A 22 -26.88 1.71 -6.85
C LYS A 22 -25.81 1.66 -7.95
N TRP A 23 -24.55 1.86 -7.55
CA TRP A 23 -23.42 2.05 -8.44
C TRP A 23 -22.79 0.75 -8.97
N ALA A 24 -23.10 -0.44 -8.41
CA ALA A 24 -22.38 -1.67 -8.79
C ALA A 24 -22.70 -2.13 -10.20
N LYS A 25 -24.00 -2.10 -10.56
CA LYS A 25 -24.44 -2.46 -11.90
C LYS A 25 -23.99 -1.40 -12.91
N ASP A 26 -24.18 -0.12 -12.58
CA ASP A 26 -23.80 0.99 -13.46
C ASP A 26 -22.29 1.05 -13.70
N ARG A 27 -21.47 0.79 -12.68
CA ARG A 27 -20.01 0.68 -12.81
C ARG A 27 -19.60 -0.51 -13.67
N ARG A 28 -20.21 -1.69 -13.47
CA ARG A 28 -19.93 -2.86 -14.34
C ARG A 28 -20.31 -2.57 -15.79
N LEU A 29 -21.46 -1.92 -16.02
CA LEU A 29 -21.88 -1.51 -17.36
C LEU A 29 -20.97 -0.44 -17.95
N ALA A 30 -20.47 0.50 -17.16
CA ALA A 30 -19.53 1.52 -17.61
C ALA A 30 -18.18 0.89 -18.00
N ILE A 31 -17.65 -0.01 -17.17
CA ILE A 31 -16.43 -0.77 -17.49
C ILE A 31 -16.64 -1.61 -18.76
N ALA A 32 -17.76 -2.34 -18.87
CA ALA A 32 -18.06 -3.12 -20.06
C ALA A 32 -18.15 -2.26 -21.33
N ARG A 33 -18.75 -1.06 -21.24
CA ARG A 33 -18.78 -0.09 -22.34
C ARG A 33 -17.38 0.39 -22.72
N LEU A 34 -16.55 0.73 -21.74
CA LEU A 34 -15.17 1.17 -21.96
C LEU A 34 -14.31 0.08 -22.61
N VAL A 35 -14.48 -1.18 -22.18
CA VAL A 35 -13.82 -2.34 -22.81
C VAL A 35 -14.31 -2.56 -24.24
N ALA A 36 -15.63 -2.50 -24.47
CA ALA A 36 -16.20 -2.66 -25.81
C ALA A 36 -15.74 -1.57 -26.79
N ARG A 37 -15.43 -0.36 -26.30
CA ARG A 37 -14.86 0.73 -27.10
C ARG A 37 -13.34 0.63 -27.31
N GLY A 38 -12.66 -0.24 -26.57
CA GLY A 38 -11.20 -0.32 -26.56
C GLY A 38 -10.51 0.76 -25.72
N ASP A 39 -11.24 1.47 -24.85
CA ASP A 39 -10.65 2.46 -23.94
C ASP A 39 -10.00 1.82 -22.71
N LEU A 40 -10.52 0.66 -22.29
CA LEU A 40 -9.97 -0.17 -21.23
C LEU A 40 -9.64 -1.56 -21.77
N ILE A 41 -8.54 -2.13 -21.30
CA ILE A 41 -8.21 -3.54 -21.52
C ILE A 41 -8.30 -4.29 -20.20
N LYS A 42 -8.69 -5.56 -20.30
CA LYS A 42 -8.78 -6.48 -19.17
C LYS A 42 -7.41 -7.11 -18.94
N VAL A 43 -6.91 -7.02 -17.72
CA VAL A 43 -5.61 -7.56 -17.31
C VAL A 43 -5.83 -8.67 -16.29
N ASN A 44 -5.19 -9.82 -16.50
CA ASN A 44 -5.14 -10.88 -15.50
C ASN A 44 -3.71 -10.94 -14.98
N VAL A 45 -3.58 -11.09 -13.65
CA VAL A 45 -2.29 -11.20 -12.98
C VAL A 45 -2.25 -12.56 -12.31
N ASP A 46 -1.14 -13.27 -12.47
CA ASP A 46 -0.96 -14.58 -11.86
C ASP A 46 -1.12 -14.51 -10.34
N GLY A 47 -1.83 -15.47 -9.77
CA GLY A 47 -2.15 -15.50 -8.34
C GLY A 47 -3.27 -14.53 -7.91
N VAL A 48 -3.76 -13.65 -8.79
CA VAL A 48 -4.88 -12.75 -8.49
C VAL A 48 -6.15 -13.25 -9.17
N PRO A 49 -7.18 -13.71 -8.41
CA PRO A 49 -8.37 -14.33 -8.99
C PRO A 49 -9.30 -13.31 -9.66
N GLN A 50 -9.29 -12.06 -9.22
CA GLN A 50 -10.07 -11.00 -9.86
C GLN A 50 -9.37 -10.47 -11.10
N SER A 51 -10.14 -10.23 -12.15
CA SER A 51 -9.64 -9.49 -13.30
C SER A 51 -9.51 -8.00 -13.00
N LEU A 52 -8.38 -7.43 -13.40
CA LEU A 52 -8.08 -6.02 -13.31
C LEU A 52 -8.33 -5.34 -14.66
N TYR A 53 -8.32 -4.02 -14.65
CA TYR A 53 -8.51 -3.21 -15.85
C TYR A 53 -7.51 -2.08 -15.86
N MET A 54 -6.96 -1.78 -17.03
CA MET A 54 -6.09 -0.63 -17.27
C MET A 54 -6.58 0.12 -18.50
N ARG A 55 -6.14 1.37 -18.66
CA ARG A 55 -6.41 2.11 -19.90
C ARG A 55 -5.62 1.48 -21.03
N ALA A 56 -6.25 1.36 -22.21
CA ALA A 56 -5.59 0.79 -23.37
C ALA A 56 -4.33 1.60 -23.77
N CYS A 57 -4.35 2.92 -23.58
CA CYS A 57 -3.20 3.78 -23.86
C CYS A 57 -1.96 3.48 -23.00
N ASP A 58 -2.12 2.82 -21.85
CA ASP A 58 -1.02 2.51 -20.95
C ASP A 58 -0.36 1.15 -21.27
N GLU A 59 -0.87 0.41 -22.26
CA GLU A 59 -0.38 -0.94 -22.61
C GLU A 59 1.10 -0.93 -23.02
N THR A 60 1.50 0.03 -23.85
CA THR A 60 2.89 0.21 -24.25
C THR A 60 3.81 0.49 -23.05
N THR A 61 3.33 1.29 -22.08
CA THR A 61 4.09 1.58 -20.86
C THR A 61 4.23 0.33 -19.99
N LEU A 62 3.17 -0.46 -19.85
CA LEU A 62 3.22 -1.73 -19.14
C LEU A 62 4.24 -2.68 -19.78
N GLN A 63 4.17 -2.86 -21.11
CA GLN A 63 5.06 -3.76 -21.83
C GLN A 63 6.53 -3.35 -21.69
N ALA A 64 6.84 -2.05 -21.87
CA ALA A 64 8.18 -1.53 -21.67
C ALA A 64 8.68 -1.71 -20.22
N THR A 65 7.79 -1.59 -19.23
CA THR A 65 8.12 -1.81 -17.82
C THR A 65 8.46 -3.27 -17.54
N LEU A 66 7.69 -4.21 -18.11
CA LEU A 66 7.93 -5.65 -17.98
C LEU A 66 9.25 -6.07 -18.64
N GLU A 67 9.56 -5.51 -19.81
CA GLU A 67 10.83 -5.76 -20.52
C GLU A 67 12.01 -5.24 -19.68
N ALA A 68 11.95 -3.99 -19.20
CA ALA A 68 12.98 -3.42 -18.34
C ALA A 68 13.16 -4.19 -17.02
N ALA A 69 12.07 -4.68 -16.43
CA ALA A 69 12.13 -5.52 -15.23
C ALA A 69 12.79 -6.87 -15.50
N SER A 70 12.60 -7.46 -16.69
CA SER A 70 13.22 -8.74 -17.06
C SER A 70 14.74 -8.63 -17.28
N GLU A 71 15.22 -7.44 -17.65
CA GLU A 71 16.64 -7.16 -17.87
C GLU A 71 17.38 -6.75 -16.59
N ALA A 72 16.65 -6.24 -15.59
CA ALA A 72 17.23 -5.88 -14.31
C ALA A 72 17.64 -7.13 -13.51
N GLU A 73 18.91 -7.21 -13.09
CA GLU A 73 19.33 -8.30 -12.19
C GLU A 73 18.55 -8.23 -10.87
N ALA A 74 17.86 -9.33 -10.55
CA ALA A 74 17.20 -9.56 -9.28
C ALA A 74 18.24 -9.64 -8.15
N GLY A 75 18.63 -8.50 -7.56
CA GLY A 75 19.60 -8.54 -6.45
C GLY A 75 20.13 -7.20 -5.96
N GLY A 76 19.89 -6.09 -6.66
CA GLY A 76 20.24 -4.76 -6.14
C GLY A 76 19.38 -4.38 -4.93
N ALA A 77 19.98 -3.77 -3.91
CA ALA A 77 19.24 -2.96 -2.94
C ALA A 77 18.70 -1.72 -3.70
N GLY A 78 17.64 -1.94 -4.48
CA GLY A 78 16.98 -0.92 -5.28
C GLY A 78 16.55 0.26 -4.44
N GLU A 79 16.16 1.34 -5.12
CA GLU A 79 15.67 2.52 -4.43
C GLU A 79 14.47 2.15 -3.54
N MET A 80 14.53 2.56 -2.26
CA MET A 80 13.43 2.42 -1.33
C MET A 80 12.48 3.60 -1.45
N VAL A 81 11.18 3.33 -1.47
CA VAL A 81 10.13 4.35 -1.53
C VAL A 81 9.16 4.12 -0.38
N ALA A 82 8.95 5.14 0.45
CA ALA A 82 7.90 5.10 1.46
C ALA A 82 6.59 5.57 0.85
N LEU A 83 5.52 4.82 1.06
CA LEU A 83 4.20 5.22 0.61
C LEU A 83 3.46 5.96 1.73
N SER A 84 2.70 6.97 1.34
CA SER A 84 1.73 7.59 2.24
C SER A 84 0.65 6.57 2.63
N PRO A 85 0.07 6.61 3.85
CA PRO A 85 -1.07 5.75 4.21
C PRO A 85 -2.30 5.96 3.31
N LEU A 86 -2.33 7.09 2.60
CA LEU A 86 -3.40 7.48 1.67
C LEU A 86 -3.06 7.22 0.20
N ASP A 87 -1.89 6.62 -0.08
CA ASP A 87 -1.49 6.22 -1.43
C ASP A 87 -2.55 5.29 -2.05
N ASN A 88 -2.84 5.48 -3.34
CA ASN A 88 -3.89 4.74 -4.05
C ASN A 88 -3.56 3.24 -4.16
N LEU A 89 -2.27 2.87 -4.13
CA LEU A 89 -1.85 1.47 -4.08
C LEU A 89 -2.38 0.76 -2.83
N LEU A 90 -2.53 1.48 -1.71
CA LEU A 90 -2.93 0.91 -0.41
C LEU A 90 -4.45 0.87 -0.17
N TRP A 91 -5.26 1.36 -1.12
CA TRP A 91 -6.72 1.45 -0.94
C TRP A 91 -7.40 0.08 -0.91
N ASP A 92 -6.99 -0.84 -1.78
CA ASP A 92 -7.49 -2.22 -1.81
C ASP A 92 -6.53 -3.17 -1.10
N ARG A 93 -6.75 -3.35 0.21
CA ARG A 93 -5.89 -4.18 1.06
C ARG A 93 -5.91 -5.65 0.64
N ALA A 94 -7.02 -6.14 0.08
CA ALA A 94 -7.10 -7.51 -0.39
C ALA A 94 -6.23 -7.70 -1.63
N LEU A 95 -6.23 -6.72 -2.54
CA LEU A 95 -5.35 -6.71 -3.70
C LEU A 95 -3.87 -6.57 -3.30
N VAL A 96 -3.54 -5.66 -2.37
CA VAL A 96 -2.16 -5.52 -1.87
C VAL A 96 -1.67 -6.82 -1.24
N ARG A 97 -2.50 -7.48 -0.44
CA ARG A 97 -2.17 -8.79 0.14
C ARG A 97 -1.97 -9.85 -0.94
N ALA A 98 -2.82 -9.88 -1.97
CA ALA A 98 -2.73 -10.85 -3.06
C ALA A 98 -1.47 -10.64 -3.93
N LEU A 99 -1.11 -9.38 -4.22
CA LEU A 99 0.04 -9.03 -5.08
C LEU A 99 1.38 -9.10 -4.33
N PHE A 100 1.43 -8.61 -3.10
CA PHE A 100 2.69 -8.38 -2.39
C PHE A 100 2.86 -9.25 -1.14
N GLY A 101 1.85 -10.03 -0.74
CA GLY A 101 1.86 -10.74 0.54
C GLY A 101 1.90 -9.80 1.75
N PHE A 102 1.51 -8.53 1.59
CA PHE A 102 1.67 -7.49 2.58
C PHE A 102 0.34 -7.08 3.21
N ASP A 103 0.22 -7.22 4.53
CA ASP A 103 -0.91 -6.73 5.29
C ASP A 103 -0.61 -5.31 5.83
N TYR A 104 -1.46 -4.36 5.46
CA TYR A 104 -1.37 -2.98 5.92
C TYR A 104 -2.69 -2.47 6.47
N VAL A 105 -2.63 -1.90 7.68
CA VAL A 105 -3.74 -1.20 8.31
C VAL A 105 -3.21 0.12 8.85
N TRP A 106 -3.85 1.21 8.46
CA TRP A 106 -3.55 2.51 9.03
C TRP A 106 -4.13 2.60 10.44
N GLU A 107 -3.27 2.48 11.45
CA GLU A 107 -3.67 2.31 12.86
C GLU A 107 -3.93 3.63 13.61
N LEU A 108 -3.98 4.74 12.87
CA LEU A 108 -4.29 6.08 13.39
C LEU A 108 -5.52 6.06 14.31
N TYR A 109 -6.56 5.35 13.87
CA TYR A 109 -7.85 5.28 14.56
C TYR A 109 -7.93 4.21 15.65
N LYS A 110 -6.91 3.35 15.80
CA LYS A 110 -6.88 2.38 16.90
C LYS A 110 -6.48 3.11 18.19
N PRO A 111 -7.07 2.74 19.35
CA PRO A 111 -6.52 3.14 20.64
C PRO A 111 -5.04 2.76 20.74
N ALA A 112 -4.23 3.57 21.42
CA ALA A 112 -2.78 3.38 21.47
C ALA A 112 -2.36 1.96 21.88
N ALA A 113 -3.04 1.38 22.87
CA ALA A 113 -2.78 0.02 23.38
C ALA A 113 -3.12 -1.12 22.40
N GLN A 114 -3.85 -0.84 21.30
CA GLN A 114 -4.25 -1.82 20.29
C GLN A 114 -3.45 -1.67 18.98
N ARG A 115 -2.50 -0.74 18.93
CA ARG A 115 -1.64 -0.54 17.77
C ARG A 115 -0.54 -1.60 17.76
N GLN A 116 -0.33 -2.23 16.61
CA GLN A 116 0.75 -3.17 16.37
C GLN A 116 2.06 -2.44 16.06
N TYR A 117 1.98 -1.34 15.31
CA TYR A 117 3.16 -0.59 14.86
C TYR A 117 3.17 0.81 15.47
N GLY A 118 2.20 1.66 15.13
CA GLY A 118 2.27 3.07 15.52
C GLY A 118 1.12 3.91 15.00
N HIS A 119 1.12 5.19 15.36
CA HIS A 119 0.04 6.11 15.03
C HIS A 119 -0.01 6.45 13.52
N TYR A 120 1.14 6.75 12.93
CA TYR A 120 1.27 7.15 11.53
C TYR A 120 2.43 6.38 10.90
N VAL A 121 2.13 5.20 10.36
CA VAL A 121 3.14 4.26 9.88
C VAL A 121 3.14 4.22 8.35
N LEU A 122 4.32 4.42 7.77
CA LEU A 122 4.55 4.39 6.32
C LEU A 122 5.13 3.04 5.92
N PRO A 123 4.52 2.30 4.99
CA PRO A 123 5.14 1.11 4.41
C PRO A 123 6.23 1.51 3.40
N VAL A 124 7.29 0.71 3.33
CA VAL A 124 8.47 0.95 2.50
C VAL A 124 8.58 -0.14 1.45
N LEU A 125 8.51 0.27 0.18
CA LEU A 125 8.69 -0.59 -0.99
C LEU A 125 10.15 -0.52 -1.45
N ALA A 126 10.75 -1.65 -1.79
CA ALA A 126 12.04 -1.75 -2.46
C ALA A 126 11.91 -2.68 -3.66
N GLY A 127 12.04 -2.12 -4.87
CA GLY A 127 11.68 -2.85 -6.10
C GLY A 127 10.22 -3.30 -6.05
N GLU A 128 10.02 -4.62 -6.06
CA GLU A 128 8.68 -5.24 -6.14
C GLU A 128 8.13 -5.71 -4.79
N ARG A 129 8.80 -5.38 -3.68
CA ARG A 129 8.44 -5.92 -2.35
C ARG A 129 8.35 -4.84 -1.29
N PHE A 130 7.36 -4.97 -0.40
CA PHE A 130 7.38 -4.24 0.86
C PHE A 130 8.44 -4.87 1.77
N VAL A 131 9.38 -4.05 2.22
CA VAL A 131 10.55 -4.52 2.99
C VAL A 131 10.60 -3.98 4.40
N ALA A 132 9.86 -2.90 4.68
CA ALA A 132 9.80 -2.31 6.01
C ALA A 132 8.53 -1.48 6.22
N ARG A 133 8.37 -1.06 7.47
CA ARG A 133 7.45 -0.03 7.93
C ARG A 133 8.22 0.95 8.81
N PHE A 134 7.88 2.23 8.81
CA PHE A 134 8.45 3.15 9.80
C PHE A 134 7.47 4.23 10.23
N GLN A 135 7.70 4.77 11.41
CA GLN A 135 6.89 5.82 12.01
C GLN A 135 7.69 7.13 12.03
N PRO A 136 7.42 8.08 11.12
CA PRO A 136 7.96 9.42 11.21
C PRO A 136 7.19 10.24 12.27
N ALA A 137 7.94 11.11 12.94
CA ALA A 137 7.44 12.27 13.67
C ALA A 137 8.21 13.51 13.20
N ARG A 138 7.67 14.70 13.49
CA ARG A 138 8.39 15.95 13.26
C ARG A 138 8.76 16.54 14.62
N ASP A 139 10.05 16.83 14.77
CA ASP A 139 10.58 17.47 15.96
C ASP A 139 10.06 18.91 16.07
N GLY A 140 9.52 19.28 17.23
CA GLY A 140 8.88 20.59 17.42
C GLY A 140 9.86 21.77 17.41
N ASP A 141 11.09 21.54 17.85
CA ASP A 141 12.10 22.59 18.01
C ASP A 141 12.96 22.75 16.75
N SER A 142 13.52 21.64 16.26
CA SER A 142 14.40 21.63 15.09
C SER A 142 13.66 21.53 13.76
N GLY A 143 12.40 21.07 13.77
CA GLY A 143 11.64 20.79 12.54
C GLY A 143 12.11 19.55 11.77
N ALA A 144 13.11 18.83 12.28
CA ALA A 144 13.67 17.62 11.66
C ALA A 144 12.65 16.47 11.66
N ILE A 145 12.79 15.55 10.71
CA ILE A 145 12.06 14.28 10.74
C ILE A 145 12.76 13.33 11.73
N VAL A 146 12.00 12.80 12.67
CA VAL A 146 12.44 11.79 13.62
C VAL A 146 11.80 10.46 13.23
N VAL A 147 12.62 9.45 12.94
CA VAL A 147 12.16 8.08 12.79
C VAL A 147 12.04 7.48 14.19
N GLU A 148 10.82 7.50 14.74
CA GLU A 148 10.54 7.00 16.09
C GLU A 148 10.73 5.49 16.16
N ASN A 149 10.26 4.78 15.13
CA ASN A 149 10.33 3.34 15.03
C ASN A 149 10.58 2.91 13.58
N TRP A 150 11.33 1.83 13.41
CA TRP A 150 11.56 1.16 12.13
C TRP A 150 11.38 -0.34 12.31
N TRP A 151 10.60 -0.97 11.41
CA TRP A 151 10.35 -2.41 11.40
C TRP A 151 10.71 -2.97 10.04
N TRP A 152 11.68 -3.87 9.97
CA TRP A 152 11.91 -4.70 8.80
C TRP A 152 10.84 -5.79 8.70
N GLU A 153 10.42 -6.16 7.49
CA GLU A 153 9.55 -7.33 7.33
C GLU A 153 10.28 -8.62 7.79
N PRO A 154 9.56 -9.65 8.28
CA PRO A 154 10.18 -10.82 8.89
C PRO A 154 11.18 -11.59 8.01
N ASP A 155 11.01 -11.50 6.70
CA ASP A 155 11.83 -12.16 5.68
C ASP A 155 12.98 -11.28 5.15
N VAL A 156 13.14 -10.06 5.71
CA VAL A 156 14.19 -9.11 5.31
C VAL A 156 15.34 -9.14 6.30
N LYS A 157 16.55 -9.41 5.79
CA LYS A 157 17.80 -9.30 6.56
C LYS A 157 18.45 -7.93 6.30
N PRO A 158 18.52 -7.03 7.29
CA PRO A 158 18.97 -5.65 7.06
C PRO A 158 20.48 -5.56 6.87
N THR A 159 20.93 -5.70 5.62
CA THR A 159 22.32 -5.47 5.24
C THR A 159 22.68 -3.99 5.34
N ARG A 160 23.98 -3.68 5.36
CA ARG A 160 24.47 -2.30 5.33
C ARG A 160 23.92 -1.51 4.12
N ALA A 161 23.79 -2.17 2.97
CA ALA A 161 23.25 -1.55 1.76
C ALA A 161 21.76 -1.20 1.90
N LEU A 162 20.95 -2.09 2.49
CA LEU A 162 19.53 -1.83 2.75
C LEU A 162 19.33 -0.70 3.77
N ARG A 163 20.15 -0.66 4.82
CA ARG A 163 20.12 0.43 5.81
C ARG A 163 20.46 1.77 5.17
N ALA A 164 21.51 1.83 4.35
CA ALA A 164 21.85 3.04 3.61
C ALA A 164 20.73 3.46 2.63
N ALA A 165 20.04 2.50 2.00
CA ALA A 165 18.89 2.80 1.14
C ALA A 165 17.69 3.34 1.92
N ALA A 166 17.44 2.82 3.12
CA ALA A 166 16.43 3.32 4.05
C ALA A 166 16.74 4.75 4.51
N GLU A 167 17.99 5.05 4.87
CA GLU A 167 18.44 6.41 5.23
C GLU A 167 18.13 7.40 4.10
N ARG A 168 18.58 7.09 2.87
CA ARG A 168 18.30 7.92 1.68
C ARG A 168 16.80 8.09 1.41
N CYS A 169 16.00 7.05 1.66
CA CYS A 169 14.55 7.13 1.51
C CYS A 169 13.95 8.15 2.49
N VAL A 170 14.35 8.12 3.76
CA VAL A 170 13.85 9.07 4.76
C VAL A 170 14.38 10.48 4.51
N GLU A 171 15.62 10.63 4.06
CA GLU A 171 16.20 11.92 3.65
C GLU A 171 15.38 12.58 2.54
N ARG A 172 15.01 11.84 1.48
CA ARG A 172 14.13 12.36 0.43
C ARG A 172 12.76 12.80 0.96
N ILE A 173 12.21 12.10 1.94
CA ILE A 173 10.94 12.47 2.58
C ILE A 173 11.10 13.77 3.37
N ALA A 174 12.21 13.91 4.10
CA ALA A 174 12.53 15.14 4.82
C ALA A 174 12.69 16.33 3.87
N GLU A 175 13.42 16.15 2.76
CA GLU A 175 13.57 17.17 1.71
C GLU A 175 12.23 17.58 1.11
N CYS A 176 11.40 16.61 0.72
CA CYS A 176 10.05 16.86 0.18
C CYS A 176 9.14 17.59 1.19
N GLY A 177 9.28 17.26 2.47
CA GLY A 177 8.55 17.89 3.57
C GLY A 177 9.14 19.21 4.08
N GLY A 178 10.26 19.69 3.50
CA GLY A 178 10.95 20.90 3.96
C GLY A 178 11.53 20.80 5.37
N ALA A 179 11.90 19.60 5.81
CA ALA A 179 12.57 19.38 7.09
C ALA A 179 14.09 19.55 6.93
N PRO A 180 14.78 20.19 7.89
CA PRO A 180 16.22 20.51 7.79
C PRO A 180 17.15 19.31 8.03
N GLY A 181 16.61 18.13 8.33
CA GLY A 181 17.39 16.92 8.55
C GLY A 181 16.54 15.74 9.04
N VAL A 182 17.23 14.62 9.24
CA VAL A 182 16.65 13.35 9.70
C VAL A 182 17.40 12.87 10.94
N ARG A 183 16.67 12.30 11.89
CA ARG A 183 17.23 11.60 13.05
C ARG A 183 16.55 10.25 13.24
N PHE A 184 17.35 9.21 13.39
CA PHE A 184 16.84 7.88 13.72
C PHE A 184 16.95 7.60 15.22
N ALA A 185 16.05 6.76 15.74
CA ALA A 185 16.20 6.19 17.07
C ALA A 185 17.50 5.37 17.17
N LYS A 186 18.07 5.29 18.38
CA LYS A 186 19.34 4.58 18.61
C LYS A 186 19.17 3.08 18.31
N GLY A 187 20.01 2.55 17.41
CA GLY A 187 20.04 1.12 17.10
C GLY A 187 18.89 0.61 16.24
N TRP A 188 18.21 1.51 15.52
CA TRP A 188 17.24 1.15 14.47
C TRP A 188 17.81 0.16 13.45
#